data_AF-A0A8T7ERK9-F1
#
_entry.id   AF-A0A8T7ERK9-F1
#
_cell.length_a   1.000
_cell.length_b   1.000
_cell.length_c   1.000
_cell.angle_alpha   90.00
_cell.angle_beta   90.00
_cell.angle_gamma   90.00
#
_symmetry.space_group_name_H-M   'P 1'
#
loop_
_entity.id
_entity.type
_entity.pdbx_description
1 polymer ?
#
loop_
_entity_poly.entity_id
_entity_poly.type
_entity_poly.pdbx_seq_one_letter_code
_entity_poly.pdbx_strand_id
1 'polypeptide(L)'
;MTTVDRDYSREISTLRSDLIGTAVLSANGANWEEGERDYLNWNSNTRTTAMTLWALLAVDPNEPLLPNVVRWLMTARRADLWETTQETAWSLLALTEWMIATHETQPNYSFTVGVSDAELLARTLTPADATTRETVSVPISEPVARRGQPRRDRPHGRAGRAVLHGLPERLRAGAGCAGSEPRPHTLASIPAARQR
;
A
#
# COMPACT_ATOMS: atom_id res chain seq x y z
N MET A 1 6.53 18.94 35.51
CA MET A 1 7.20 19.11 34.21
C MET A 1 8.67 19.43 34.48
N THR A 2 9.48 18.39 34.66
CA THR A 2 10.91 18.49 35.00
C THR A 2 11.72 18.73 33.72
N THR A 3 12.81 19.48 33.82
CA THR A 3 13.63 20.01 32.70
C THR A 3 14.01 18.98 31.65
N VAL A 4 14.14 17.70 32.04
CA VAL A 4 14.42 16.54 31.18
C VAL A 4 13.34 16.31 30.11
N ASP A 5 12.06 16.55 30.41
CA ASP A 5 10.93 16.36 29.49
C ASP A 5 10.92 17.39 28.33
N ARG A 6 11.48 18.59 28.60
CA ARG A 6 11.56 19.68 27.61
C ARG A 6 12.65 19.42 26.57
N ASP A 7 13.76 18.80 26.96
CA ASP A 7 14.88 18.52 26.04
C ASP A 7 14.50 17.42 25.03
N TYR A 8 13.84 16.34 25.48
CA TYR A 8 13.35 15.29 24.59
C TYR A 8 12.32 15.79 23.57
N SER A 9 11.42 16.69 23.97
CA SER A 9 10.42 17.25 23.06
C SER A 9 11.08 18.03 21.91
N ARG A 10 12.16 18.76 22.20
CA ARG A 10 12.95 19.47 21.18
C ARG A 10 13.69 18.50 20.26
N GLU A 11 14.30 17.47 20.81
CA GLU A 11 15.01 16.46 20.03
C GLU A 11 14.06 15.70 19.09
N ILE A 12 12.90 15.25 19.59
CA ILE A 12 11.88 14.56 18.80
C ILE A 12 11.38 15.45 17.65
N SER A 13 11.09 16.73 17.92
CA SER A 13 10.65 17.65 16.86
C SER A 13 11.73 17.91 15.80
N THR A 14 13.00 17.92 16.21
CA THR A 14 14.14 18.05 15.30
C THR A 14 14.28 16.80 14.43
N LEU A 15 14.27 15.60 15.02
CA LEU A 15 14.33 14.33 14.30
C LEU A 15 13.15 14.15 13.35
N ARG A 16 11.94 14.50 13.77
CA ARG A 16 10.75 14.51 12.91
C ARG A 16 10.98 15.41 11.68
N SER A 17 11.48 16.62 11.90
CA SER A 17 11.70 17.58 10.81
C SER A 17 12.80 17.10 9.85
N ASP A 18 13.85 16.47 10.37
CA ASP A 18 14.93 15.87 9.57
C ASP A 18 14.43 14.69 8.72
N LEU A 19 13.64 13.79 9.30
CA LEU A 19 13.01 12.69 8.56
C LEU A 19 12.11 13.22 7.44
N ILE A 20 11.24 14.18 7.73
CA ILE A 20 10.37 14.80 6.71
C ILE A 20 11.21 15.48 5.63
N GLY A 21 12.27 16.20 6.01
CA GLY A 21 13.14 16.93 5.09
C GLY A 21 13.97 16.06 4.17
N THR A 22 14.23 14.81 4.56
CA THR A 22 15.03 13.82 3.78
C THR A 22 14.17 12.90 2.91
N ALA A 23 12.84 13.03 2.95
CA ALA A 23 11.94 12.23 2.15
C ALA A 23 12.16 12.44 0.64
N VAL A 24 12.32 11.34 -0.10
CA VAL A 24 12.38 11.33 -1.56
C VAL A 24 10.95 11.35 -2.10
N LEU A 25 10.59 12.43 -2.82
CA LEU A 25 9.28 12.58 -3.43
C LEU A 25 9.31 12.11 -4.88
N SER A 26 8.32 11.30 -5.27
CA SER A 26 8.17 10.78 -6.63
C SER A 26 6.72 10.80 -7.09
N ALA A 27 6.49 10.48 -8.36
CA ALA A 27 5.13 10.32 -8.91
C ALA A 27 4.32 9.24 -8.16
N ASN A 28 4.99 8.24 -7.58
CA ASN A 28 4.38 7.09 -6.92
C ASN A 28 4.24 7.25 -5.40
N GLY A 29 4.67 8.37 -4.82
CA GLY A 29 4.58 8.63 -3.38
C GLY A 29 5.88 9.17 -2.79
N ALA A 30 6.04 9.02 -1.48
CA ALA A 30 7.21 9.46 -0.72
C ALA A 30 7.91 8.27 -0.06
N ASN A 31 9.25 8.24 -0.08
CA ASN A 31 10.04 7.16 0.52
C ASN A 31 11.40 7.62 1.02
N TRP A 32 12.10 6.74 1.71
CA TRP A 32 13.49 6.91 2.09
C TRP A 32 14.32 5.83 1.41
N GLU A 33 15.49 6.24 0.92
CA GLU A 33 16.40 5.37 0.19
C GLU A 33 17.70 5.21 0.95
N GLU A 34 18.14 3.96 1.07
CA GLU A 34 19.42 3.62 1.67
C GLU A 34 20.53 3.82 0.64
N GLY A 35 21.56 4.58 0.99
CA GLY A 35 22.67 4.90 0.07
C GLY A 35 23.56 3.70 -0.29
N GLU A 36 23.65 2.73 0.61
CA GLU A 36 24.42 1.49 0.43
C GLU A 36 23.63 0.27 0.90
N ARG A 37 23.85 -0.87 0.27
CA ARG A 37 23.22 -2.13 0.67
C ARG A 37 24.06 -2.82 1.73
N ASP A 38 23.58 -2.83 2.96
CA ASP A 38 24.15 -3.54 4.09
C ASP A 38 23.46 -4.89 4.27
N TYR A 39 24.13 -5.94 3.78
CA TYR A 39 23.65 -7.32 3.86
C TYR A 39 23.66 -7.89 5.27
N LEU A 40 24.43 -7.33 6.21
CA LEU A 40 24.42 -7.77 7.61
C LEU A 40 23.23 -7.19 8.36
N ASN A 41 22.86 -5.95 8.03
CA ASN A 41 21.72 -5.27 8.64
C ASN A 41 20.41 -5.48 7.88
N TRP A 42 20.42 -6.20 6.75
CA TRP A 42 19.25 -6.45 5.90
C TRP A 42 18.48 -5.16 5.60
N ASN A 43 19.20 -4.10 5.21
CA ASN A 43 18.57 -2.82 4.91
C ASN A 43 17.88 -2.84 3.54
N SER A 44 16.78 -2.12 3.44
CA SER A 44 16.09 -1.89 2.18
C SER A 44 15.22 -0.65 2.27
N ASN A 45 15.02 0.02 1.13
CA ASN A 45 14.19 1.22 1.04
C ASN A 45 12.77 0.95 1.58
N THR A 46 12.22 -0.23 1.31
CA THR A 46 10.91 -0.66 1.83
C THR A 46 10.90 -0.68 3.35
N ARG A 47 11.88 -1.35 3.97
CA ARG A 47 11.96 -1.48 5.42
C ARG A 47 12.14 -0.11 6.08
N THR A 48 13.07 0.69 5.57
CA THR A 48 13.35 2.03 6.10
C THR A 48 12.12 2.93 5.97
N THR A 49 11.42 2.87 4.84
CA THR A 49 10.18 3.63 4.64
C THR A 49 9.06 3.17 5.58
N ALA A 50 8.89 1.86 5.79
CA ALA A 50 7.90 1.33 6.72
C ALA A 50 8.20 1.71 8.18
N MET A 51 9.46 1.60 8.62
CA MET A 51 9.87 2.01 9.96
C MET A 51 9.71 3.52 10.17
N THR A 52 10.00 4.32 9.14
CA THR A 52 9.83 5.78 9.19
C THR A 52 8.35 6.16 9.27
N LEU A 53 7.48 5.50 8.50
CA LEU A 53 6.02 5.68 8.62
C LEU A 53 5.55 5.38 10.06
N TRP A 54 5.96 4.23 10.60
CA TRP A 54 5.61 3.83 11.97
C TRP A 54 6.07 4.84 13.02
N ALA A 55 7.30 5.35 12.89
CA ALA A 55 7.84 6.35 13.80
C ALA A 55 7.11 7.71 13.68
N LEU A 56 6.86 8.18 12.47
CA LEU A 56 6.15 9.44 12.25
C LEU A 56 4.70 9.36 12.74
N LEU A 57 4.03 8.22 12.58
CA LEU A 57 2.70 7.98 13.14
C LEU A 57 2.66 8.11 14.67
N ALA A 58 3.71 7.65 15.36
CA ALA A 58 3.81 7.76 16.81
C ALA A 58 4.04 9.20 17.30
N VAL A 59 4.64 10.07 16.47
CA VAL A 59 4.99 11.45 16.83
C VAL A 59 3.94 12.45 16.35
N ASP A 60 3.51 12.34 15.09
CA ASP A 60 2.54 13.21 14.45
C ASP A 60 1.73 12.47 13.36
N PRO A 61 0.60 11.84 13.74
CA PRO A 61 -0.24 11.11 12.79
C PRO A 61 -0.97 12.02 11.79
N ASN A 62 -0.95 13.34 11.97
CA ASN A 62 -1.61 14.30 11.08
C ASN A 62 -0.65 14.89 10.04
N GLU A 63 0.60 14.43 9.97
CA GLU A 63 1.60 14.93 9.04
C GLU A 63 1.14 14.71 7.57
N PRO A 64 1.02 15.78 6.75
CA PRO A 64 0.51 15.70 5.38
C PRO A 64 1.32 14.81 4.43
N LEU A 65 2.57 14.50 4.78
CA LEU A 65 3.42 13.59 4.01
C LEU A 65 2.94 12.13 4.07
N LEU A 66 2.32 11.71 5.19
CA LEU A 66 2.05 10.29 5.47
C LEU A 66 1.19 9.56 4.41
N PRO A 67 0.14 10.16 3.82
CA PRO A 67 -0.60 9.53 2.73
C PRO A 67 0.28 9.20 1.51
N ASN A 68 1.30 10.01 1.22
CA ASN A 68 2.24 9.73 0.13
C ASN A 68 3.20 8.59 0.48
N VAL A 69 3.57 8.44 1.75
CA VAL A 69 4.39 7.31 2.22
C VAL A 69 3.63 6.00 2.11
N VAL A 70 2.36 5.98 2.54
CA VAL A 70 1.46 4.84 2.39
C VAL A 70 1.28 4.47 0.92
N ARG A 71 1.03 5.45 0.05
CA ARG A 71 0.90 5.24 -1.40
C ARG A 71 2.15 4.59 -2.00
N TRP A 72 3.32 5.03 -1.57
CA TRP A 72 4.57 4.43 -2.02
C TRP A 72 4.71 2.98 -1.54
N LEU A 73 4.46 2.70 -0.27
CA LEU A 73 4.52 1.34 0.29
C LEU A 73 3.58 0.38 -0.45
N MET A 74 2.36 0.84 -0.76
CA MET A 74 1.39 0.07 -1.52
C MET A 74 1.84 -0.18 -2.96
N THR A 75 2.60 0.74 -3.55
CA THR A 75 3.19 0.57 -4.89
C THR A 75 4.39 -0.38 -4.87
N ALA A 76 5.17 -0.39 -3.79
CA ALA A 76 6.32 -1.28 -3.61
C ALA A 76 5.90 -2.75 -3.38
N ARG A 77 4.64 -3.00 -2.99
CA ARG A 77 4.11 -4.35 -2.77
C ARG A 77 4.01 -5.13 -4.09
N ARG A 78 4.49 -6.38 -4.09
CA ARG A 78 4.36 -7.31 -5.22
C ARG A 78 3.42 -8.45 -4.87
N ALA A 79 2.29 -8.53 -5.58
CA ALA A 79 1.20 -9.44 -5.24
C ALA A 79 0.79 -9.28 -3.77
N ASP A 80 0.97 -10.32 -2.95
CA ASP A 80 0.53 -10.31 -1.56
C ASP A 80 1.59 -9.85 -0.56
N LEU A 81 2.86 -9.69 -0.97
CA LEU A 81 4.01 -9.51 -0.06
C LEU A 81 4.95 -8.39 -0.52
N TRP A 82 5.86 -7.99 0.36
CA TRP A 82 7.08 -7.28 -0.01
C TRP A 82 8.23 -8.30 -0.14
N GLU A 83 9.37 -7.88 -0.69
CA GLU A 83 10.45 -8.78 -1.15
C GLU A 83 10.95 -9.76 -0.08
N THR A 84 10.94 -9.35 1.19
CA THR A 84 11.40 -10.17 2.31
C THR A 84 10.36 -10.27 3.43
N THR A 85 10.53 -11.25 4.31
CA THR A 85 9.68 -11.43 5.50
C THR A 85 9.77 -10.23 6.44
N GLN A 86 10.96 -9.63 6.60
CA GLN A 86 11.15 -8.45 7.44
C GLN A 86 10.48 -7.21 6.85
N GLU A 87 10.61 -7.00 5.53
CA GLU A 87 9.89 -5.92 4.86
C GLU A 87 8.38 -6.07 4.98
N THR A 88 7.89 -7.31 4.84
CA THR A 88 6.46 -7.60 4.99
C THR A 88 6.00 -7.32 6.42
N ALA A 89 6.73 -7.77 7.44
CA ALA A 89 6.36 -7.56 8.83
C ALA A 89 6.30 -6.07 9.20
N TRP A 90 7.35 -5.30 8.84
CA TRP A 90 7.38 -3.86 9.11
C TRP A 90 6.33 -3.09 8.32
N SER A 91 6.09 -3.45 7.05
CA SER A 91 5.07 -2.80 6.23
C SER A 91 3.66 -3.06 6.79
N LEU A 92 3.35 -4.30 7.18
CA LEU A 92 2.06 -4.63 7.79
C LEU A 92 1.86 -3.91 9.11
N LEU A 93 2.88 -3.84 9.97
CA LEU A 93 2.82 -3.10 11.22
C LEU A 93 2.52 -1.62 10.97
N ALA A 94 3.32 -0.96 10.12
CA ALA A 94 3.17 0.47 9.84
C ALA A 94 1.83 0.81 9.18
N LEU A 95 1.38 -0.02 8.23
CA LEU A 95 0.07 0.17 7.57
C LEU A 95 -1.10 -0.10 8.52
N THR A 96 -0.94 -1.01 9.48
CA THR A 96 -1.96 -1.25 10.52
C THR A 96 -2.07 -0.06 11.45
N GLU A 97 -0.94 0.49 11.91
CA GLU A 97 -0.95 1.73 12.71
C GLU A 97 -1.53 2.90 11.93
N TRP A 98 -1.26 3.01 10.62
CA TRP A 98 -1.88 4.01 9.76
C TRP A 98 -3.40 3.88 9.77
N MET A 99 -3.94 2.68 9.54
CA MET A 99 -5.38 2.44 9.53
C MET A 99 -6.06 2.77 10.86
N ILE A 100 -5.37 2.53 11.98
CA ILE A 100 -5.86 2.88 13.32
C ILE A 100 -5.86 4.40 13.49
N ALA A 101 -4.74 5.06 13.17
CA ALA A 101 -4.54 6.50 13.35
C ALA A 101 -5.51 7.34 12.49
N THR A 102 -5.87 6.87 11.30
CA THR A 102 -6.79 7.58 10.40
C THR A 102 -8.23 7.09 10.46
N HIS A 103 -8.52 6.10 11.31
CA HIS A 103 -9.84 5.46 11.42
C HIS A 103 -10.36 4.82 10.11
N GLU A 104 -9.47 4.41 9.21
CA GLU A 104 -9.85 3.69 7.97
C GLU A 104 -10.49 2.32 8.25
N THR A 105 -10.37 1.80 9.47
CA THR A 105 -11.06 0.58 9.94
C THR A 105 -12.56 0.78 10.16
N GLN A 106 -13.08 2.00 10.08
CA GLN A 106 -14.49 2.33 10.35
C GLN A 106 -15.10 3.13 9.19
N PRO A 107 -15.23 2.53 7.99
CA PRO A 107 -15.80 3.23 6.85
C PRO A 107 -17.27 3.59 7.11
N ASN A 108 -17.61 4.85 6.84
CA ASN A 108 -18.99 5.35 6.80
C ASN A 108 -19.13 6.37 5.67
N TYR A 109 -19.10 5.88 4.44
CA TYR A 109 -19.14 6.72 3.25
C TYR A 109 -19.81 6.00 2.08
N SER A 110 -20.31 6.78 1.13
CA SER A 110 -20.81 6.29 -0.15
C SER A 110 -19.83 6.62 -1.26
N PHE A 111 -19.54 5.65 -2.12
CA PHE A 111 -18.69 5.83 -3.29
C PHE A 111 -19.37 5.33 -4.56
N THR A 112 -18.98 5.90 -5.68
CA THR A 112 -19.43 5.51 -7.02
C THR A 112 -18.22 5.30 -7.89
N VAL A 113 -18.11 4.12 -8.49
CA VAL A 113 -17.13 3.78 -9.53
C VAL A 113 -17.84 3.84 -10.87
N GLY A 114 -17.26 4.57 -11.81
CA GLY A 114 -17.78 4.70 -13.16
C GLY A 114 -16.66 4.83 -14.18
N VAL A 115 -16.97 4.48 -15.42
CA VAL A 115 -16.11 4.71 -16.57
C VAL A 115 -16.84 5.66 -17.51
N SER A 116 -16.23 6.83 -17.77
CA SER A 116 -16.88 7.95 -18.46
C SER A 116 -18.15 8.39 -17.73
N ASP A 117 -19.31 8.39 -18.40
CA ASP A 117 -20.60 8.77 -17.84
C ASP A 117 -21.39 7.58 -17.28
N ALA A 118 -20.84 6.36 -17.35
CA ALA A 118 -21.53 5.17 -16.93
C ALA A 118 -21.11 4.75 -15.52
N GLU A 119 -22.10 4.67 -14.63
CA GLU A 119 -21.95 4.11 -13.31
C GLU A 119 -21.82 2.59 -13.40
N LEU A 120 -20.75 2.05 -12.81
CA LEU A 120 -20.48 0.62 -12.77
C LEU A 120 -20.81 0.02 -11.40
N LEU A 121 -20.58 0.79 -10.33
CA LEU A 121 -20.84 0.38 -8.96
C LEU A 121 -21.15 1.62 -8.13
N ALA A 122 -22.24 1.62 -7.37
CA ALA A 122 -22.45 2.56 -6.28
C ALA A 122 -22.72 1.78 -5.01
N ARG A 123 -22.08 2.18 -3.91
CA ARG A 123 -22.25 1.52 -2.62
C ARG A 123 -22.05 2.50 -1.48
N THR A 124 -22.73 2.21 -0.38
CA THR A 124 -22.45 2.78 0.94
C THR A 124 -21.73 1.72 1.75
N LEU A 125 -20.54 2.04 2.24
CA LEU A 125 -19.80 1.17 3.15
C LEU A 125 -20.12 1.56 4.58
N THR A 126 -20.29 0.53 5.40
CA THR A 126 -20.45 0.61 6.85
C THR A 126 -19.26 -0.05 7.53
N PRO A 127 -19.05 0.12 8.86
CA PRO A 127 -17.96 -0.55 9.56
C PRO A 127 -17.95 -2.08 9.43
N ALA A 128 -19.10 -2.70 9.13
CA ALA A 128 -19.19 -4.13 8.85
C ALA A 128 -18.50 -4.54 7.53
N ASP A 129 -18.26 -3.59 6.62
CA ASP A 129 -17.68 -3.81 5.29
C ASP A 129 -16.18 -3.49 5.24
N ALA A 130 -15.52 -3.23 6.37
CA ALA A 130 -14.14 -2.71 6.44
C ALA A 130 -13.09 -3.58 5.71
N THR A 131 -13.34 -4.88 5.56
CA THR A 131 -12.44 -5.82 4.87
C THR A 131 -12.99 -6.32 3.54
N THR A 132 -14.16 -5.85 3.12
CA THR A 132 -14.80 -6.29 1.89
C THR A 132 -14.06 -5.75 0.67
N ARG A 133 -13.62 -6.66 -0.20
CA ARG A 133 -13.02 -6.32 -1.49
C ARG A 133 -14.04 -6.48 -2.61
N GLU A 134 -14.22 -5.42 -3.39
CA GLU A 134 -15.04 -5.43 -4.60
C GLU A 134 -14.13 -5.31 -5.82
N THR A 135 -14.40 -6.10 -6.86
CA THR A 135 -13.64 -6.06 -8.12
C THR A 135 -14.62 -5.90 -9.28
N VAL A 136 -14.47 -4.82 -10.04
CA VAL A 136 -15.25 -4.56 -11.25
C VAL A 136 -14.32 -4.74 -12.44
N SER A 137 -14.62 -5.72 -13.29
CA SER A 137 -13.90 -5.92 -14.55
C SER A 137 -14.74 -5.37 -15.70
N VAL A 138 -14.15 -4.48 -16.51
CA VAL A 138 -14.78 -3.93 -17.71
C VAL A 138 -13.95 -4.36 -18.92
N PRO A 139 -14.48 -5.19 -19.82
CA PRO A 139 -13.77 -5.54 -21.04
C PRO A 139 -13.61 -4.30 -21.93
N ILE A 140 -12.37 -3.97 -22.33
CA ILE A 140 -12.06 -2.86 -23.24
C ILE A 140 -12.82 -2.95 -24.57
N SER A 141 -13.21 -4.17 -24.97
CA SER A 141 -13.96 -4.43 -26.20
C SER A 141 -15.43 -4.00 -26.16
N GLU A 142 -15.97 -3.62 -24.99
CA GLU A 142 -17.35 -3.12 -24.87
C GLU A 142 -17.36 -1.65 -24.44
N PRO A 143 -17.63 -0.71 -25.36
CA PRO A 143 -17.91 0.67 -24.99
C PRO A 143 -19.13 0.69 -24.06
N VAL A 144 -18.96 1.13 -22.82
CA VAL A 144 -20.08 1.25 -21.88
C VAL A 144 -21.05 2.29 -22.42
N ALA A 145 -22.20 1.83 -22.90
CA ALA A 145 -23.17 2.67 -23.59
C ALA A 145 -23.79 3.70 -22.64
N ARG A 146 -23.76 4.95 -23.07
CA ARG A 146 -24.30 6.13 -22.40
C ARG A 146 -25.82 5.97 -22.20
N ARG A 147 -26.27 5.61 -20.99
CA ARG A 147 -27.70 5.54 -20.66
C ARG A 147 -28.09 6.75 -19.81
N GLY A 148 -29.14 7.45 -20.23
CA GLY A 148 -29.48 8.82 -19.84
C GLY A 148 -29.75 9.06 -18.35
N GLN A 149 -29.47 10.30 -17.95
CA GLN A 149 -29.67 10.86 -16.61
C GLN A 149 -31.10 10.69 -16.06
N PRO A 150 -31.26 10.21 -14.81
CA PRO A 150 -32.32 10.67 -13.94
C PRO A 150 -31.87 11.95 -13.21
N ARG A 151 -32.78 12.92 -13.05
CA ARG A 151 -32.55 14.17 -12.31
C ARG A 151 -32.04 13.88 -10.89
N ARG A 152 -30.90 14.47 -10.55
CA ARG A 152 -30.26 14.38 -9.23
C ARG A 152 -30.89 15.40 -8.29
N ASP A 153 -31.85 14.96 -7.47
CA ASP A 153 -32.19 15.68 -6.25
C ASP A 153 -31.09 15.38 -5.23
N ARG A 154 -30.34 16.43 -4.83
CA ARG A 154 -29.23 16.32 -3.88
C ARG A 154 -29.74 16.42 -2.45
N PRO A 155 -29.38 15.51 -1.54
CA PRO A 155 -29.15 15.85 -0.15
C PRO A 155 -27.69 16.23 0.05
N HIS A 156 -27.45 17.25 0.87
CA HIS A 156 -26.13 17.75 1.23
C HIS A 156 -25.35 16.71 2.05
N GLY A 157 -24.40 16.03 1.41
CA GLY A 157 -23.36 15.23 2.04
C GLY A 157 -22.07 15.40 1.25
N ARG A 158 -20.97 15.72 1.94
CA ARG A 158 -19.70 16.16 1.35
C ARG A 158 -19.01 15.01 0.60
N ALA A 159 -19.34 14.82 -0.68
CA ALA A 159 -18.75 13.79 -1.53
C ALA A 159 -17.36 14.22 -2.04
N GLY A 160 -16.31 13.54 -1.58
CA GLY A 160 -14.99 13.59 -2.17
C GLY A 160 -14.99 12.88 -3.53
N ARG A 161 -14.71 13.62 -4.60
CA ARG A 161 -14.66 13.12 -5.99
C ARG A 161 -13.23 12.69 -6.30
N ALA A 162 -12.95 11.39 -6.30
CA ALA A 162 -11.71 10.85 -6.85
C ALA A 162 -11.96 10.38 -8.30
N VAL A 163 -11.33 11.05 -9.26
CA VAL A 163 -11.32 10.64 -10.69
C VAL A 163 -9.91 10.15 -10.98
N LEU A 164 -9.74 8.84 -11.18
CA LEU A 164 -8.48 8.27 -11.65
C LEU A 164 -8.49 8.24 -13.18
N HIS A 165 -7.59 9.00 -13.80
CA HIS A 165 -7.33 8.97 -15.23
C HIS A 165 -6.37 7.83 -15.57
N GLY A 166 -6.83 6.86 -16.36
CA GLY A 166 -5.98 5.83 -16.96
C GLY A 166 -5.35 6.28 -18.28
N LEU A 167 -4.07 5.95 -18.49
CA LEU A 167 -3.35 6.02 -19.77
C LEU A 167 -2.64 4.67 -20.00
N PRO A 168 -2.29 4.30 -21.25
CA PRO A 168 -2.64 2.99 -21.79
C PRO A 168 -1.48 2.04 -22.05
N GLU A 169 -1.91 0.79 -22.21
CA GLU A 169 -1.27 -0.46 -22.58
C GLU A 169 -0.40 -0.46 -23.87
N ARG A 170 0.59 -1.37 -23.92
CA ARG A 170 1.09 -1.98 -25.17
C ARG A 170 1.27 -3.51 -25.02
N LEU A 171 0.29 -4.25 -25.56
CA LEU A 171 0.36 -5.42 -26.48
C LEU A 171 1.77 -6.03 -26.79
N ARG A 172 2.06 -7.34 -26.90
CA ARG A 172 1.35 -8.57 -27.39
C ARG A 172 2.06 -9.85 -26.86
N ALA A 173 1.34 -10.93 -26.47
CA ALA A 173 1.07 -12.20 -27.21
C ALA A 173 2.32 -13.00 -27.67
N GLY A 174 2.44 -14.34 -27.54
CA GLY A 174 1.57 -15.41 -27.06
C GLY A 174 2.19 -16.81 -27.33
N ALA A 175 1.40 -17.85 -27.06
CA ALA A 175 1.48 -19.26 -27.54
C ALA A 175 2.35 -20.29 -26.78
N GLY A 176 1.69 -21.42 -26.41
CA GLY A 176 2.28 -22.76 -26.52
C GLY A 176 2.37 -23.61 -25.24
N CYS A 177 1.25 -24.21 -24.81
CA CYS A 177 1.27 -25.36 -23.91
C CYS A 177 1.75 -26.63 -24.64
N ALA A 178 2.83 -27.27 -24.17
CA ALA A 178 3.16 -28.66 -24.46
C ALA A 178 3.83 -29.28 -23.24
N GLY A 179 3.37 -30.47 -22.84
CA GLY A 179 3.65 -31.10 -21.56
C GLY A 179 5.08 -31.61 -21.37
N SER A 180 5.47 -31.71 -20.10
CA SER A 180 6.55 -32.57 -19.63
C SER A 180 6.21 -33.11 -18.24
N GLU A 181 6.18 -34.43 -18.16
CA GLU A 181 5.85 -35.31 -17.04
C GLU A 181 6.83 -35.17 -15.85
N PRO A 182 6.38 -35.28 -14.58
CA PRO A 182 7.27 -35.15 -13.43
C PRO A 182 8.06 -36.44 -13.16
N ARG A 183 9.40 -36.33 -13.13
CA ARG A 183 10.31 -37.41 -12.72
C ARG A 183 10.30 -37.59 -11.18
N PRO A 184 10.35 -38.82 -10.65
CA PRO A 184 10.47 -39.04 -9.21
C PRO A 184 11.90 -38.74 -8.72
N HIS A 185 11.99 -37.99 -7.62
CA HIS A 185 13.24 -37.72 -6.90
C HIS A 185 13.58 -38.90 -5.98
N THR A 186 14.66 -39.62 -6.30
CA THR A 186 15.28 -40.61 -5.41
C THR A 186 16.07 -39.89 -4.32
N LEU A 187 15.68 -40.08 -3.06
CA LEU A 187 16.43 -39.66 -1.87
C LEU A 187 17.73 -40.46 -1.78
N ALA A 188 18.87 -39.77 -1.89
CA ALA A 188 20.19 -40.32 -1.60
C ALA A 188 20.47 -40.24 -0.08
N SER A 189 20.67 -41.39 0.54
CA SER A 189 21.04 -41.54 1.95
C SER A 189 22.42 -40.95 2.25
N ILE A 190 22.50 -40.10 3.27
CA ILE A 190 23.75 -39.58 3.85
C ILE A 190 24.26 -40.56 4.92
N PRO A 191 25.52 -41.04 4.87
CA PRO A 191 26.05 -41.92 5.91
C PRO A 191 26.44 -41.14 7.18
N ALA A 192 26.13 -41.74 8.33
CA ALA A 192 26.39 -41.20 9.66
C ALA A 192 27.89 -41.03 9.96
N ALA A 193 28.27 -39.83 10.38
CA ALA A 193 29.60 -39.55 10.92
C ALA A 193 29.76 -40.18 12.31
N ARG A 194 30.82 -40.97 12.46
CA ARG A 194 31.24 -41.67 13.67
C ARG A 194 31.74 -40.66 14.70
N GLN A 195 31.13 -40.63 15.89
CA GLN A 195 31.67 -39.92 17.05
C GLN A 195 32.96 -40.62 17.52
N ARG A 196 33.99 -39.82 17.80
CA ARG A 196 35.15 -40.17 18.63
C ARG A 196 35.30 -39.07 19.67
#